data_AF-A0A6A7AST3-F1
#
_entry.id   AF-A0A6A7AST3-F1
#
_cell.length_a   1.000
_cell.length_b   1.000
_cell.length_c   1.000
_cell.angle_alpha   90.00
_cell.angle_beta   90.00
_cell.angle_gamma   90.00
#
_symmetry.space_group_name_H-M   'P 1'
#
loop_
_entity.id
_entity.type
_entity.pdbx_description
1 polymer ?
#
loop_
_entity_poly.entity_id
_entity_poly.type
_entity_poly.pdbx_seq_one_letter_code
_entity_poly.pdbx_strand_id
1 'polypeptide(L)'
;MAPKILSIVAVSDYTISTWLLLGASIQTLLVATLPKTISLLPPILFLTYRMLYSYLVATGRLQNPLIKDVIYGRQTWQIPTTEETPSSDPSNSSGSSIVVLVLAASWSHPNGSFSPGSKEMGESFMDMWAHAAAHRDTYGFLGNTPGLGSIDFGSRPDEQGKTVVFLSYWKTLEGLHKFAHSKTHMKGQMWWESGAAEKFSHIGIMHETYEVPAGNWENVFHNFRPFGIANAKYPVSGATETDSEGNEKETLEWVSGLREAKRKDWKTMLGRMGRKTGARGPMMQ
;
A
#
# COMPACT_ATOMS: atom_id res chain seq x y z
N MET A 1 11.00 -4.29 19.59
CA MET A 1 10.51 -5.36 18.70
C MET A 1 11.73 -5.91 17.98
N ALA A 2 12.13 -7.17 18.20
CA ALA A 2 13.27 -7.73 17.49
C ALA A 2 12.98 -7.69 15.98
N PRO A 3 13.91 -7.23 15.12
CA PRO A 3 13.72 -7.35 13.69
C PRO A 3 13.57 -8.84 13.40
N LYS A 4 12.43 -9.25 12.83
CA LYS A 4 12.27 -10.62 12.38
C LYS A 4 13.35 -10.82 11.33
N ILE A 5 14.34 -11.67 11.57
CA ILE A 5 15.47 -11.91 10.64
C ILE A 5 14.94 -12.25 9.21
N LEU A 6 13.73 -12.78 9.12
CA LEU A 6 13.00 -13.08 7.88
C LEU A 6 12.34 -11.86 7.19
N SER A 7 12.35 -10.65 7.78
CA SER A 7 11.80 -9.44 7.15
C SER A 7 12.77 -8.78 6.16
N ILE A 8 13.99 -9.30 6.05
CA ILE A 8 15.02 -8.80 5.13
C ILE A 8 14.86 -9.41 3.73
N VAL A 9 14.18 -10.56 3.63
CA VAL A 9 14.06 -11.34 2.38
C VAL A 9 12.63 -11.33 1.87
N ALA A 10 12.39 -10.76 0.69
CA ALA A 10 11.12 -10.84 0.01
C ALA A 10 11.11 -12.03 -0.97
N VAL A 11 9.93 -12.64 -1.15
CA VAL A 11 9.75 -13.74 -2.12
C VAL A 11 10.12 -13.29 -3.54
N SER A 12 9.93 -12.01 -3.86
CA SER A 12 10.25 -11.41 -5.16
C SER A 12 11.72 -11.03 -5.35
N ASP A 13 12.62 -11.32 -4.40
CA ASP A 13 14.05 -11.05 -4.59
C ASP A 13 14.74 -12.02 -5.56
N TYR A 14 14.23 -13.25 -5.65
CA TYR A 14 14.73 -14.26 -6.57
C TYR A 14 13.56 -15.00 -7.22
N THR A 15 13.82 -15.61 -8.38
CA THR A 15 12.84 -16.50 -9.03
C THR A 15 12.52 -17.71 -8.15
N ILE A 16 11.35 -18.31 -8.37
CA ILE A 16 10.91 -19.51 -7.63
C ILE A 16 11.93 -20.64 -7.78
N SER A 17 12.51 -20.83 -8.96
CA SER A 17 13.53 -21.85 -9.20
C SER A 17 14.78 -21.64 -8.34
N THR A 18 15.23 -20.39 -8.16
CA THR A 18 16.36 -20.06 -7.30
C THR A 18 16.04 -20.35 -5.83
N TRP A 19 14.85 -20.00 -5.35
CA TRP A 19 14.42 -20.36 -3.99
C TRP A 19 14.40 -21.87 -3.76
N LEU A 20 13.89 -22.63 -4.73
CA LEU A 20 13.87 -24.10 -4.67
C LEU A 20 15.28 -24.69 -4.65
N LEU A 21 16.18 -24.20 -5.52
CA LEU A 21 17.56 -24.65 -5.58
C LEU A 21 18.34 -24.30 -4.30
N LEU A 22 18.12 -23.11 -3.72
CA LEU A 22 18.73 -22.73 -2.43
C LEU A 22 18.29 -23.68 -1.32
N GLY A 23 16.98 -23.91 -1.19
CA GLY A 23 16.44 -24.84 -0.19
C GLY A 23 16.93 -26.28 -0.40
N ALA A 24 16.95 -26.75 -1.64
CA ALA A 24 17.45 -28.08 -1.99
C ALA A 24 18.95 -28.22 -1.68
N SER A 25 19.77 -27.22 -2.02
CA SER A 25 21.21 -27.25 -1.77
C SER A 25 21.52 -27.29 -0.28
N ILE A 26 20.84 -26.47 0.52
CA ILE A 26 20.96 -26.49 1.98
C ILE A 26 20.56 -27.86 2.52
N GLN A 27 19.44 -28.41 2.05
CA GLN A 27 18.97 -29.74 2.47
C GLN A 27 19.96 -30.85 2.10
N THR A 28 20.55 -30.81 0.90
CA THR A 28 21.59 -31.76 0.47
C THR A 28 22.82 -31.69 1.37
N LEU A 29 23.27 -30.49 1.73
CA LEU A 29 24.39 -30.31 2.67
C LEU A 29 24.08 -30.85 4.06
N LEU A 30 22.85 -30.64 4.57
CA LEU A 30 22.42 -31.21 5.85
C LEU A 30 22.41 -32.74 5.82
N VAL A 31 21.95 -33.35 4.72
CA VAL A 31 21.97 -34.82 4.57
C VAL A 31 23.40 -35.36 4.45
N ALA A 32 24.30 -34.61 3.85
CA ALA A 32 25.71 -35.00 3.71
C ALA A 32 26.51 -34.90 5.03
N THR A 33 26.12 -34.00 5.93
CA THR A 33 26.91 -33.67 7.14
C THR A 33 26.32 -34.19 8.45
N LEU A 34 24.99 -34.36 8.53
CA LEU A 34 24.29 -34.76 9.74
C LEU A 34 23.65 -36.15 9.59
N PRO A 35 23.34 -36.84 10.70
CA PRO A 35 22.59 -38.11 10.67
C PRO A 35 21.26 -37.96 9.93
N LYS A 36 20.94 -38.92 9.05
CA LYS A 36 19.76 -38.90 8.17
C LYS A 36 18.46 -38.50 8.88
N THR A 37 18.24 -39.00 10.09
CA THR A 37 17.06 -38.68 10.90
C THR A 37 16.99 -37.19 11.22
N ILE A 38 18.09 -36.57 11.64
CA ILE A 38 18.14 -35.14 11.99
C ILE A 38 17.99 -34.28 10.74
N SER A 39 18.58 -34.68 9.61
CA SER A 39 18.52 -33.90 8.37
C SER A 39 17.14 -33.93 7.71
N LEU A 40 16.46 -35.08 7.73
CA LEU A 40 15.16 -35.24 7.03
C LEU A 40 13.95 -34.79 7.86
N LEU A 41 14.05 -34.82 9.20
CA LEU A 41 12.92 -34.48 10.06
C LEU A 41 12.40 -33.04 9.89
N PRO A 42 13.23 -31.98 9.87
CA PRO A 42 12.74 -30.61 9.80
C PRO A 42 11.84 -30.32 8.59
N PRO A 43 12.24 -30.56 7.32
CA PRO A 43 11.39 -30.24 6.18
C PRO A 43 10.08 -31.04 6.19
N ILE A 44 10.12 -32.32 6.60
CA ILE A 44 8.93 -33.17 6.70
C ILE A 44 7.98 -32.63 7.77
N LEU A 45 8.49 -32.32 8.97
CA LEU A 45 7.69 -31.77 10.07
C LEU A 45 7.10 -30.41 9.71
N PHE A 46 7.88 -29.51 9.10
CA PHE A 46 7.40 -28.20 8.69
C PHE A 46 6.33 -28.29 7.59
N LEU A 47 6.54 -29.13 6.58
CA LEU A 47 5.56 -29.34 5.52
C LEU A 47 4.28 -29.95 6.08
N THR A 48 4.41 -31.00 6.91
CA THR A 48 3.27 -31.67 7.55
C THR A 48 2.50 -30.69 8.43
N TYR A 49 3.20 -29.90 9.25
CA TYR A 49 2.59 -28.84 10.06
C TYR A 49 1.85 -27.83 9.19
N ARG A 50 2.46 -27.32 8.11
CA ARG A 50 1.81 -26.34 7.21
C ARG A 50 0.58 -26.92 6.53
N MET A 51 0.66 -28.14 6.03
CA MET A 51 -0.46 -28.82 5.37
C MET A 51 -1.59 -29.11 6.36
N LEU A 52 -1.27 -29.63 7.54
CA LEU A 52 -2.24 -29.90 8.60
C LEU A 52 -2.88 -28.62 9.10
N TYR A 53 -2.08 -27.59 9.44
CA TYR A 53 -2.59 -26.29 9.86
C TYR A 53 -3.51 -25.68 8.80
N SER A 54 -3.11 -25.70 7.52
CA SER A 54 -3.93 -25.19 6.41
C SER A 54 -5.23 -25.98 6.25
N TYR A 55 -5.18 -27.31 6.37
CA TYR A 55 -6.36 -28.17 6.35
C TYR A 55 -7.31 -27.90 7.52
N LEU A 56 -6.77 -27.74 8.73
CA LEU A 56 -7.56 -27.41 9.92
C LEU A 56 -8.21 -26.03 9.80
N VAL A 57 -7.51 -25.04 9.24
CA VAL A 57 -8.08 -23.72 8.93
C VAL A 57 -9.16 -23.83 7.84
N ALA A 58 -8.89 -24.54 6.74
CA ALA A 58 -9.82 -24.69 5.62
C ALA A 58 -11.10 -25.44 6.00
N THR A 59 -11.01 -26.36 6.96
CA THR A 59 -12.17 -27.10 7.50
C THR A 59 -12.83 -26.42 8.70
N GLY A 60 -12.42 -25.20 9.05
CA GLY A 60 -13.00 -24.42 10.14
C GLY A 60 -12.66 -24.92 11.56
N ARG A 61 -11.73 -25.87 11.68
CA ARG A 61 -11.26 -26.39 12.99
C ARG A 61 -10.28 -25.44 13.69
N LEU A 62 -9.60 -24.58 12.92
CA LEU A 62 -8.77 -23.49 13.43
C LEU A 62 -9.24 -22.15 12.86
N GLN A 63 -9.05 -21.08 13.64
CA GLN A 63 -9.32 -19.72 13.18
C GLN A 63 -8.39 -19.37 12.00
N ASN A 64 -8.97 -18.81 10.94
CA ASN A 64 -8.19 -18.33 9.81
C ASN A 64 -7.60 -16.94 10.13
N PRO A 65 -6.29 -16.78 10.34
CA PRO A 65 -5.72 -15.45 10.59
C PRO A 65 -5.84 -14.52 9.36
N LEU A 66 -6.08 -15.05 8.16
CA LEU A 66 -6.19 -14.27 6.92
C LEU A 66 -7.52 -13.54 6.78
N ILE A 67 -8.56 -13.90 7.54
CA ILE A 67 -9.81 -13.14 7.55
C ILE A 67 -9.77 -11.94 8.50
N LYS A 68 -8.69 -11.80 9.28
CA LYS A 68 -8.49 -10.65 10.15
C LYS A 68 -8.57 -9.37 9.32
N ASP A 69 -9.36 -8.42 9.82
CA ASP A 69 -9.61 -7.11 9.21
C ASP A 69 -10.36 -7.14 7.86
N VAL A 70 -10.84 -8.30 7.41
CA VAL A 70 -11.73 -8.39 6.24
C VAL A 70 -13.12 -7.89 6.62
N ILE A 71 -13.59 -6.89 5.87
CA ILE A 71 -14.93 -6.33 6.06
C ILE A 71 -15.86 -6.99 5.04
N TYR A 72 -16.80 -7.78 5.55
CA TYR A 72 -17.77 -8.50 4.74
C TYR A 72 -18.88 -7.58 4.24
N GLY A 73 -19.44 -7.93 3.08
CA GLY A 73 -20.41 -7.12 2.37
C GLY A 73 -19.76 -6.07 1.47
N ARG A 74 -20.60 -5.31 0.77
CA ARG A 74 -20.16 -4.27 -0.17
C ARG A 74 -19.88 -2.97 0.57
N GLN A 75 -18.68 -2.43 0.40
CA GLN A 75 -18.21 -1.18 0.99
C GLN A 75 -17.78 -0.21 -0.12
N THR A 76 -17.74 1.07 0.22
CA THR A 76 -17.15 2.15 -0.58
C THR A 76 -16.48 3.15 0.38
N TRP A 77 -15.41 3.79 -0.08
CA TRP A 77 -14.72 4.85 0.62
C TRP A 77 -15.18 6.19 0.05
N GLN A 78 -15.69 7.03 0.93
CA GLN A 78 -16.20 8.37 0.63
C GLN A 78 -15.55 9.36 1.57
N ILE A 79 -15.47 10.63 1.15
CA ILE A 79 -14.97 11.69 2.03
C ILE A 79 -15.94 11.82 3.23
N PRO A 80 -15.46 11.65 4.48
CA PRO A 80 -16.31 11.84 5.66
C PRO A 80 -16.83 13.28 5.73
N THR A 81 -18.13 13.44 5.99
CA THR A 81 -18.75 14.73 6.35
C THR A 81 -18.89 14.85 7.86
N THR A 82 -18.78 16.06 8.40
CA THR A 82 -18.91 16.38 9.84
C THR A 82 -20.33 16.21 10.37
N GLU A 83 -21.33 16.24 9.49
CA GLU A 83 -22.70 15.92 9.85
C GLU A 83 -22.93 14.40 9.76
N GLU A 84 -23.26 13.78 10.90
CA GLU A 84 -23.80 12.41 10.99
C GLU A 84 -25.19 12.29 10.33
N THR A 85 -25.77 13.38 9.84
CA THR A 85 -26.98 13.35 9.05
C THR A 85 -26.65 12.66 7.71
N PRO A 86 -27.34 11.55 7.35
CA PRO A 86 -27.20 10.95 6.04
C PRO A 86 -27.73 11.95 5.01
N SER A 87 -26.87 12.84 4.51
CA SER A 87 -27.25 13.77 3.45
C SER A 87 -27.73 12.93 2.29
N SER A 88 -29.01 13.09 1.94
CA SER A 88 -29.71 12.41 0.86
C SER A 88 -29.21 12.83 -0.53
N ASP A 89 -28.20 13.71 -0.58
CA ASP A 89 -27.63 14.23 -1.80
C ASP A 89 -26.46 13.35 -2.29
N PRO A 90 -26.60 12.70 -3.46
CA PRO A 90 -25.51 11.98 -4.10
C PRO A 90 -24.28 12.87 -4.37
N SER A 91 -24.45 14.19 -4.47
CA SER A 91 -23.38 15.15 -4.80
C SER A 91 -22.22 15.19 -3.80
N ASN A 92 -22.44 14.74 -2.55
CA ASN A 92 -21.40 14.66 -1.51
C ASN A 92 -20.54 13.39 -1.62
N SER A 93 -20.90 12.45 -2.49
CA SER A 93 -20.08 11.27 -2.77
C SER A 93 -18.96 11.67 -3.73
N SER A 94 -17.69 11.52 -3.32
CA SER A 94 -16.54 12.04 -4.06
C SER A 94 -16.57 13.57 -4.24
N GLY A 95 -17.00 14.30 -3.20
CA GLY A 95 -17.25 15.76 -3.24
C GLY A 95 -16.02 16.66 -3.44
N SER A 96 -14.80 16.11 -3.41
CA SER A 96 -13.55 16.84 -3.66
C SER A 96 -12.63 16.05 -4.60
N SER A 97 -11.65 16.75 -5.19
CA SER A 97 -10.56 16.09 -5.89
C SER A 97 -9.73 15.24 -4.93
N ILE A 98 -9.08 14.22 -5.49
CA ILE A 98 -8.03 13.45 -4.82
C ILE A 98 -6.80 13.43 -5.71
N VAL A 99 -5.63 13.29 -5.11
CA VAL A 99 -4.39 13.08 -5.85
C VAL A 99 -3.85 11.69 -5.54
N VAL A 100 -3.50 10.96 -6.59
CA VAL A 100 -2.86 9.65 -6.51
C VAL A 100 -1.44 9.79 -7.03
N LEU A 101 -0.47 9.45 -6.19
CA LEU A 101 0.92 9.30 -6.61
C LEU A 101 1.24 7.80 -6.65
N VAL A 102 1.59 7.34 -7.84
CA VAL A 102 2.17 6.01 -8.08
C VAL A 102 3.68 6.20 -8.03
N LEU A 103 4.35 5.53 -7.10
CA LEU A 103 5.80 5.59 -6.97
C LEU A 103 6.34 4.17 -7.05
N ALA A 104 7.39 3.92 -7.84
CA ALA A 104 7.98 2.60 -7.93
C ALA A 104 9.49 2.64 -7.99
N ALA A 105 10.07 1.54 -7.53
CA ALA A 105 11.47 1.20 -7.73
C ALA A 105 11.55 -0.14 -8.45
N SER A 106 12.52 -0.27 -9.34
CA SER A 106 12.81 -1.50 -10.08
C SER A 106 14.27 -1.88 -9.92
N TRP A 107 14.54 -3.18 -10.03
CA TRP A 107 15.88 -3.78 -9.96
C TRP A 107 16.06 -4.74 -11.13
N SER A 108 17.04 -4.45 -11.97
CA SER A 108 17.50 -5.35 -13.04
C SER A 108 18.71 -6.21 -12.62
N HIS A 109 19.25 -5.99 -11.42
CA HIS A 109 20.35 -6.78 -10.87
C HIS A 109 19.89 -8.21 -10.50
N PRO A 110 20.68 -9.28 -10.76
CA PRO A 110 20.31 -10.66 -10.43
C PRO A 110 19.99 -10.94 -8.96
N ASN A 111 20.56 -10.14 -8.05
CA ASN A 111 20.31 -10.23 -6.60
C ASN A 111 19.12 -9.38 -6.11
N GLY A 112 18.31 -8.82 -7.01
CA GLY A 112 17.12 -8.03 -6.65
C GLY A 112 17.46 -6.89 -5.69
N SER A 113 16.71 -6.79 -4.59
CA SER A 113 16.90 -5.72 -3.59
C SER A 113 18.10 -5.91 -2.67
N PHE A 114 18.88 -7.00 -2.82
CA PHE A 114 20.19 -7.15 -2.17
C PHE A 114 21.33 -6.52 -2.98
N SER A 115 21.02 -5.90 -4.12
CA SER A 115 22.01 -5.24 -4.96
C SER A 115 22.55 -3.93 -4.32
N PRO A 116 23.78 -3.51 -4.65
CA PRO A 116 24.36 -2.27 -4.14
C PRO A 116 23.44 -1.06 -4.36
N GLY A 117 23.36 -0.15 -3.39
CA GLY A 117 22.51 1.05 -3.42
C GLY A 117 21.05 0.82 -3.00
N SER A 118 20.60 -0.44 -2.92
CA SER A 118 19.20 -0.76 -2.58
C SER A 118 18.84 -0.41 -1.13
N LYS A 119 19.80 -0.54 -0.21
CA LYS A 119 19.59 -0.26 1.21
C LYS A 119 19.35 1.24 1.43
N GLU A 120 20.23 2.07 0.88
CA GLU A 120 20.19 3.52 0.98
C GLU A 120 18.90 4.10 0.35
N MET A 121 18.51 3.55 -0.81
CA MET A 121 17.25 3.88 -1.47
C MET A 121 16.04 3.45 -0.61
N GLY A 122 16.06 2.21 -0.09
CA GLY A 122 15.00 1.69 0.77
C GLY A 122 14.80 2.49 2.06
N GLU A 123 15.90 2.88 2.72
CA GLU A 123 15.87 3.76 3.90
C GLU A 123 15.25 5.12 3.56
N SER A 124 15.64 5.72 2.43
CA SER A 124 15.07 7.00 1.97
C SER A 124 13.55 6.89 1.70
N PHE A 125 13.10 5.80 1.08
CA PHE A 125 11.68 5.54 0.83
C PHE A 125 10.88 5.35 2.13
N MET A 126 11.43 4.63 3.10
CA MET A 126 10.74 4.41 4.37
C MET A 126 10.67 5.68 5.21
N ASP A 127 11.76 6.45 5.25
CA ASP A 127 11.83 7.72 5.98
C ASP A 127 10.84 8.74 5.41
N MET A 128 10.74 8.88 4.09
CA MET A 128 9.81 9.82 3.49
C MET A 128 8.34 9.43 3.77
N TRP A 129 7.99 8.14 3.77
CA TRP A 129 6.63 7.71 4.10
C TRP A 129 6.29 7.93 5.57
N ALA A 130 7.22 7.62 6.48
CA ALA A 130 7.06 7.92 7.90
C ALA A 130 6.89 9.44 8.13
N HIS A 131 7.66 10.25 7.42
CA HIS A 131 7.57 11.70 7.50
C HIS A 131 6.25 12.25 6.95
N ALA A 132 5.75 11.72 5.83
CA ALA A 132 4.44 12.08 5.28
C ALA A 132 3.31 11.75 6.26
N ALA A 133 3.38 10.57 6.91
CA ALA A 133 2.41 10.15 7.91
C ALA A 133 2.42 11.03 9.16
N ALA A 134 3.61 11.42 9.64
CA ALA A 134 3.78 12.27 10.81
C ALA A 134 3.32 13.72 10.59
N HIS A 135 3.41 14.23 9.36
CA HIS A 135 3.05 15.61 8.98
C HIS A 135 1.86 15.65 8.03
N ARG A 136 0.93 14.73 8.24
CA ARG A 136 -0.21 14.53 7.32
C ARG A 136 -1.15 15.73 7.26
N ASP A 137 -1.24 16.51 8.33
CA ASP A 137 -1.93 17.80 8.42
C ASP A 137 -1.29 18.86 7.52
N THR A 138 0.04 18.87 7.47
CA THR A 138 0.83 19.81 6.68
C THR A 138 0.76 19.52 5.17
N TYR A 139 0.72 18.25 4.79
CA TYR A 139 0.76 17.81 3.38
C TYR A 139 -0.58 17.32 2.81
N GLY A 140 -1.59 17.14 3.65
CA GLY A 140 -2.83 16.47 3.23
C GLY A 140 -2.63 15.01 2.86
N PHE A 141 -1.69 14.31 3.51
CA PHE A 141 -1.40 12.89 3.25
C PHE A 141 -2.53 12.01 3.82
N LEU A 142 -3.24 11.30 2.94
CA LEU A 142 -4.37 10.45 3.32
C LEU A 142 -3.90 9.04 3.70
N GLY A 143 -2.83 8.56 3.08
CA GLY A 143 -2.20 7.26 3.35
C GLY A 143 -1.58 6.64 2.09
N ASN A 144 -0.90 5.50 2.27
CA ASN A 144 -0.32 4.73 1.17
C ASN A 144 -0.54 3.21 1.36
N THR A 145 -0.32 2.46 0.28
CA THR A 145 -0.29 1.00 0.31
C THR A 145 1.05 0.49 0.86
N PRO A 146 1.11 -0.77 1.35
CA PRO A 146 2.38 -1.48 1.41
C PRO A 146 3.00 -1.57 -0.01
N GLY A 147 4.30 -1.87 -0.07
CA GLY A 147 4.97 -2.12 -1.34
C GLY A 147 4.37 -3.33 -2.07
N LEU A 148 3.94 -3.11 -3.31
CA LEU A 148 3.36 -4.12 -4.19
C LEU A 148 4.45 -4.63 -5.12
N GLY A 149 4.96 -5.83 -4.84
CA GLY A 149 6.00 -6.45 -5.66
C GLY A 149 5.43 -7.13 -6.90
N SER A 150 6.08 -6.94 -8.05
CA SER A 150 5.93 -7.84 -9.19
C SER A 150 6.47 -9.22 -8.84
N ILE A 151 5.92 -10.25 -9.47
CA ILE A 151 6.44 -11.61 -9.44
C ILE A 151 6.81 -11.96 -10.87
N ASP A 152 8.06 -12.34 -11.08
CA ASP A 152 8.55 -12.77 -12.38
C ASP A 152 8.04 -14.19 -12.70
N PHE A 153 7.04 -14.26 -13.58
CA PHE A 153 6.56 -15.52 -14.15
C PHE A 153 7.17 -15.83 -15.52
N GLY A 154 8.08 -15.00 -16.01
CA GLY A 154 8.68 -15.11 -17.34
C GLY A 154 7.68 -14.96 -18.49
N SER A 155 6.48 -14.45 -18.23
CA SER A 155 5.39 -14.38 -19.21
C SER A 155 5.34 -13.03 -19.93
N ARG A 156 5.85 -11.96 -19.30
CA ARG A 156 5.89 -10.62 -19.88
C ARG A 156 7.23 -9.91 -19.62
N PRO A 157 7.67 -9.01 -20.51
CA PRO A 157 8.90 -8.23 -20.29
C PRO A 157 8.88 -7.36 -19.04
N ASP A 158 7.73 -6.78 -18.69
CA ASP A 158 7.54 -5.93 -17.51
C ASP A 158 7.46 -6.71 -16.19
N GLU A 159 7.49 -8.04 -16.24
CA GLU A 159 7.63 -8.91 -15.08
C GLU A 159 9.10 -9.24 -14.75
N GLN A 160 10.02 -9.00 -15.68
CA GLN A 160 11.43 -9.37 -15.50
C GLN A 160 12.10 -8.53 -14.41
N GLY A 161 12.89 -9.20 -13.57
CA GLY A 161 13.53 -8.57 -12.42
C GLY A 161 12.55 -8.33 -11.27
N LYS A 162 12.84 -7.34 -10.44
CA LYS A 162 11.98 -6.97 -9.30
C LYS A 162 11.46 -5.56 -9.51
N THR A 163 10.16 -5.35 -9.38
CA THR A 163 9.56 -4.01 -9.31
C THR A 163 8.68 -3.94 -8.08
N VAL A 164 8.77 -2.85 -7.33
CA VAL A 164 7.91 -2.58 -6.17
C VAL A 164 7.20 -1.26 -6.39
N VAL A 165 5.87 -1.28 -6.34
CA VAL A 165 4.99 -0.13 -6.53
C VAL A 165 4.33 0.27 -5.22
N PHE A 166 4.23 1.56 -4.96
CA PHE A 166 3.49 2.17 -3.86
C PHE A 166 2.41 3.08 -4.45
N LEU A 167 1.17 2.91 -3.99
CA LEU A 167 0.10 3.86 -4.26
C LEU A 167 -0.05 4.74 -3.03
N SER A 168 -0.06 6.06 -3.22
CA SER A 168 -0.29 7.03 -2.16
C SER A 168 -1.39 8.00 -2.54
N TYR A 169 -2.15 8.42 -1.54
CA TYR A 169 -3.34 9.25 -1.69
C TYR A 169 -3.16 10.56 -0.93
N TRP A 170 -3.50 11.65 -1.58
CA TRP A 170 -3.31 13.01 -1.08
C TRP A 170 -4.56 13.84 -1.31
N LYS A 171 -4.79 14.82 -0.43
CA LYS A 171 -5.95 15.71 -0.51
C LYS A 171 -5.84 16.69 -1.69
N THR A 172 -4.65 17.22 -1.95
CA THR A 172 -4.41 18.23 -3.00
C THR A 172 -3.05 18.03 -3.66
N LEU A 173 -2.91 18.53 -4.90
CA LEU A 173 -1.65 18.50 -5.63
C LEU A 173 -0.60 19.39 -4.95
N GLU A 174 -1.00 20.54 -4.42
CA GLU A 174 -0.15 21.45 -3.66
C GLU A 174 0.45 20.77 -2.42
N GLY A 175 -0.35 20.00 -1.68
CA GLY A 175 0.10 19.27 -0.50
C GLY A 175 1.16 18.22 -0.84
N LEU A 176 0.95 17.47 -1.92
CA LEU A 176 1.94 16.54 -2.47
C LEU A 176 3.21 17.28 -2.92
N HIS A 177 3.07 18.41 -3.62
CA HIS A 177 4.21 19.22 -4.06
C HIS A 177 5.04 19.75 -2.88
N LYS A 178 4.38 20.19 -1.81
CA LYS A 178 5.03 20.61 -0.56
C LYS A 178 5.77 19.46 0.12
N PHE A 179 5.21 18.26 0.11
CA PHE A 179 5.90 17.06 0.58
C PHE A 179 7.15 16.75 -0.25
N ALA A 180 7.05 16.82 -1.59
CA ALA A 180 8.17 16.56 -2.48
C ALA A 180 9.35 17.51 -2.25
N HIS A 181 9.07 18.75 -1.81
CA HIS A 181 10.08 19.75 -1.44
C HIS A 181 10.48 19.72 0.05
N SER A 182 9.97 18.76 0.82
CA SER A 182 10.39 18.59 2.22
C SER A 182 11.85 18.16 2.30
N LYS A 183 12.55 18.56 3.38
CA LYS A 183 13.95 18.18 3.60
C LYS A 183 14.16 16.66 3.55
N THR A 184 13.20 15.89 4.08
CA THR A 184 13.27 14.43 4.15
C THR A 184 13.20 13.80 2.76
N HIS A 185 12.24 14.21 1.93
CA HIS A 185 12.16 13.73 0.54
C HIS A 185 13.36 14.20 -0.30
N MET A 186 13.70 15.49 -0.20
CA MET A 186 14.83 16.07 -0.96
C MET A 186 16.18 15.43 -0.63
N LYS A 187 16.38 14.92 0.59
CA LYS A 187 17.60 14.17 0.92
C LYS A 187 17.77 12.93 0.03
N GLY A 188 16.69 12.17 -0.17
CA GLY A 188 16.70 11.00 -1.06
C GLY A 188 16.85 11.39 -2.53
N GLN A 189 16.13 12.42 -2.97
CA GLN A 189 16.21 12.93 -4.34
C GLN A 189 17.63 13.43 -4.67
N MET A 190 18.25 14.21 -3.79
CA MET A 190 19.62 14.72 -3.99
C MET A 190 20.65 13.60 -3.93
N TRP A 191 20.45 12.56 -3.12
CA TRP A 191 21.32 11.38 -3.17
C TRP A 191 21.22 10.69 -4.54
N TRP A 192 20.01 10.57 -5.08
CA TRP A 192 19.78 10.01 -6.41
C TRP A 192 20.49 10.82 -7.50
N GLU A 193 20.24 12.13 -7.55
CA GLU A 193 20.76 13.05 -8.57
C GLU A 193 22.26 13.36 -8.44
N SER A 194 22.86 13.17 -7.27
CA SER A 194 24.30 13.46 -7.05
C SER A 194 25.24 12.32 -7.45
N GLY A 195 24.74 11.31 -8.17
CA GLY A 195 25.56 10.26 -8.78
C GLY A 195 25.08 8.84 -8.51
N ALA A 196 24.07 8.63 -7.66
CA ALA A 196 23.57 7.29 -7.38
C ALA A 196 22.83 6.69 -8.58
N ALA A 197 22.13 7.49 -9.38
CA ALA A 197 21.47 7.06 -10.60
C ALA A 197 22.46 6.43 -11.61
N GLU A 198 23.63 7.03 -11.79
CA GLU A 198 24.67 6.53 -12.69
C GLU A 198 25.45 5.37 -12.06
N LYS A 199 25.78 5.49 -10.77
CA LYS A 199 26.55 4.48 -10.05
C LYS A 199 25.79 3.16 -9.89
N PHE A 200 24.47 3.22 -9.74
CA PHE A 200 23.59 2.07 -9.53
C PHE A 200 22.58 1.95 -10.65
N SER A 201 23.06 1.87 -11.90
CA SER A 201 22.23 1.78 -13.11
C SER A 201 21.29 0.57 -13.18
N HIS A 202 21.47 -0.41 -12.28
CA HIS A 202 20.56 -1.53 -12.10
C HIS A 202 19.34 -1.22 -11.24
N ILE A 203 19.26 -0.02 -10.66
CA ILE A 203 18.09 0.49 -9.93
C ILE A 203 17.38 1.49 -10.85
N GLY A 204 16.07 1.34 -10.99
CA GLY A 204 15.21 2.34 -11.63
C GLY A 204 14.23 2.94 -10.63
N ILE A 205 13.94 4.22 -10.74
CA ILE A 205 12.89 4.91 -9.97
C ILE A 205 11.95 5.57 -10.97
N MET A 206 10.65 5.47 -10.71
CA MET A 206 9.62 6.16 -11.50
C MET A 206 8.55 6.73 -10.58
N HIS A 207 7.88 7.78 -11.04
CA HIS A 207 6.63 8.25 -10.45
C HIS A 207 5.60 8.62 -11.51
N GLU A 208 4.34 8.54 -11.14
CA GLU A 208 3.20 9.07 -11.90
C GLU A 208 2.29 9.82 -10.92
N THR A 209 1.82 11.01 -11.28
CA THR A 209 0.92 11.81 -10.44
C THR A 209 -0.37 12.08 -11.19
N TYR A 210 -1.50 11.73 -10.57
CA TYR A 210 -2.84 11.94 -11.10
C TYR A 210 -3.66 12.79 -10.13
N GLU A 211 -4.10 13.97 -10.57
CA GLU A 211 -5.14 14.72 -9.89
C GLU A 211 -6.49 14.37 -10.50
N VAL A 212 -7.36 13.74 -9.73
CA VAL A 212 -8.66 13.27 -10.18
C VAL A 212 -9.74 14.19 -9.61
N PRO A 213 -10.45 14.97 -10.44
CA PRO A 213 -11.44 15.93 -9.96
C PRO A 213 -12.60 15.28 -9.20
N ALA A 214 -13.32 16.09 -8.42
CA ALA A 214 -14.56 15.69 -7.77
C ALA A 214 -15.51 15.01 -8.78
N GLY A 215 -16.11 13.91 -8.33
CA GLY A 215 -16.94 13.05 -9.14
C GLY A 215 -16.32 12.46 -10.41
N ASN A 216 -14.99 12.35 -10.50
CA ASN A 216 -14.28 11.57 -11.54
C ASN A 216 -13.60 10.31 -10.97
N TRP A 217 -13.85 9.96 -9.71
CA TRP A 217 -13.30 8.78 -9.07
C TRP A 217 -14.39 7.98 -8.37
N GLU A 218 -14.18 6.67 -8.26
CA GLU A 218 -15.06 5.75 -7.53
C GLU A 218 -14.23 4.61 -6.95
N ASN A 219 -14.80 3.89 -6.00
CA ASN A 219 -14.23 2.65 -5.49
C ASN A 219 -15.35 1.76 -4.92
N VAL A 220 -15.13 0.45 -4.98
CA VAL A 220 -16.00 -0.56 -4.39
C VAL A 220 -15.17 -1.72 -3.86
N PHE A 221 -15.50 -2.16 -2.66
CA PHE A 221 -14.84 -3.28 -2.01
C PHE A 221 -15.91 -4.29 -1.61
N HIS A 222 -15.64 -5.59 -1.76
CA HIS A 222 -16.59 -6.62 -1.38
C HIS A 222 -15.84 -7.76 -0.71
N ASN A 223 -16.16 -8.05 0.56
CA ASN A 223 -15.43 -9.02 1.38
C ASN A 223 -13.92 -8.78 1.32
N PHE A 224 -13.52 -7.53 1.52
CA PHE A 224 -12.15 -7.07 1.31
C PHE A 224 -11.61 -6.43 2.59
N ARG A 225 -10.32 -6.65 2.84
CA ARG A 225 -9.59 -5.90 3.88
C ARG A 225 -9.32 -4.48 3.39
N PRO A 226 -9.33 -3.45 4.26
CA PRO A 226 -8.93 -2.11 3.88
C PRO A 226 -7.55 -2.11 3.19
N PHE A 227 -7.51 -1.67 1.94
CA PHE A 227 -6.34 -1.60 1.09
C PHE A 227 -6.51 -0.48 0.06
N GLY A 228 -5.41 0.10 -0.41
CA GLY A 228 -5.46 1.30 -1.26
C GLY A 228 -6.18 2.44 -0.55
N ILE A 229 -7.07 3.12 -1.27
CA ILE A 229 -7.85 4.24 -0.72
C ILE A 229 -8.75 3.80 0.45
N ALA A 230 -9.16 2.53 0.53
CA ALA A 230 -9.98 2.04 1.64
C ALA A 230 -9.28 2.13 3.00
N ASN A 231 -7.94 2.12 3.00
CA ASN A 231 -7.10 2.28 4.18
C ASN A 231 -6.74 3.76 4.46
N ALA A 232 -7.07 4.67 3.54
CA ALA A 232 -6.79 6.07 3.70
C ALA A 232 -7.70 6.70 4.77
N LYS A 233 -7.16 7.69 5.49
CA LYS A 233 -7.90 8.48 6.48
C LYS A 233 -7.99 9.92 6.01
N TYR A 234 -9.11 10.56 6.29
CA TYR A 234 -9.39 11.94 5.89
C TYR A 234 -9.52 12.84 7.13
N PRO A 235 -9.06 14.10 7.09
CA PRO A 235 -9.17 15.00 8.23
C PRO A 235 -10.59 15.55 8.31
N VAL A 236 -11.20 15.44 9.49
CA VAL A 236 -12.46 16.10 9.84
C VAL A 236 -12.22 17.05 11.01
N SER A 237 -13.02 18.11 11.07
CA SER A 237 -13.10 18.99 12.24
C SER A 237 -13.38 18.17 13.50
N GLY A 238 -12.47 18.23 14.47
CA GLY A 238 -12.57 17.62 15.78
C GLY A 238 -13.06 18.61 16.83
N ALA A 239 -12.78 18.32 18.11
CA ALA A 239 -13.13 19.20 19.20
C ALA A 239 -12.31 20.50 19.17
N THR A 240 -12.93 21.60 19.61
CA THR A 240 -12.23 22.86 19.86
C THR A 240 -11.50 22.77 21.19
N GLU A 241 -10.18 22.90 21.16
CA GLU A 241 -9.36 23.00 22.37
C GLU A 241 -8.92 24.44 22.56
N THR A 242 -8.95 24.95 23.79
CA THR A 242 -8.42 26.26 24.13
C THR A 242 -6.94 26.11 24.47
N ASP A 243 -6.06 26.81 23.76
CA ASP A 243 -4.64 26.82 24.08
C ASP A 243 -4.34 27.57 25.39
N SER A 244 -3.10 27.51 25.85
CA SER A 244 -2.64 28.20 27.07
C SER A 244 -2.73 29.73 27.01
N GLU A 245 -3.00 30.29 25.82
CA GLU A 245 -3.11 31.72 25.55
C GLU A 245 -4.57 32.17 25.36
N GLY A 246 -5.53 31.24 25.47
CA GLY A 246 -6.96 31.51 25.36
C GLY A 246 -7.50 31.44 23.92
N ASN A 247 -6.71 31.01 22.94
CA ASN A 247 -7.18 30.85 21.57
C ASN A 247 -7.86 29.49 21.38
N GLU A 248 -9.02 29.51 20.74
CA GLU A 248 -9.69 28.31 20.27
C GLU A 248 -8.96 27.74 19.05
N LYS A 249 -8.41 26.53 19.20
CA LYS A 249 -7.81 25.76 18.13
C LYS A 249 -8.65 24.53 17.85
N GLU A 250 -9.23 24.48 16.65
CA GLU A 250 -9.93 23.30 16.16
C GLU A 250 -8.92 22.18 15.91
N THR A 251 -9.11 21.05 16.59
CA THR A 251 -8.27 19.86 16.37
C THR A 251 -8.71 19.13 15.10
N LEU A 252 -7.78 18.49 14.39
CA LEU A 252 -8.11 17.64 13.25
C LEU A 252 -8.14 16.19 13.68
N GLU A 253 -9.30 15.55 13.57
CA GLU A 253 -9.41 14.10 13.73
C GLU A 253 -9.27 13.42 12.38
N TRP A 254 -8.49 12.33 12.31
CA TRP A 254 -8.29 11.59 11.07
C TRP A 254 -9.06 10.27 11.07
N VAL A 255 -10.17 10.25 10.35
CA VAL A 255 -11.13 9.14 10.38
C VAL A 255 -11.15 8.37 9.05
N SER A 256 -11.63 7.13 9.10
CA SER A 256 -11.83 6.33 7.90
C SER A 256 -13.04 6.81 7.10
N GLY A 257 -12.88 6.91 5.79
CA GLY A 257 -13.96 7.18 4.83
C GLY A 257 -14.77 5.94 4.44
N LEU A 258 -14.43 4.75 4.95
CA LEU A 258 -15.10 3.51 4.58
C LEU A 258 -16.55 3.48 5.11
N ARG A 259 -17.50 3.14 4.23
CA ARG A 259 -18.94 3.05 4.53
C ARG A 259 -19.55 1.86 3.79
N GLU A 260 -20.62 1.31 4.36
CA GLU A 260 -21.39 0.26 3.69
C GLU A 260 -22.09 0.82 2.45
N ALA A 261 -21.93 0.13 1.31
CA ALA A 261 -22.54 0.50 0.03
C ALA A 261 -24.03 0.10 -0.05
N LYS A 262 -24.81 0.37 1.01
CA LYS A 262 -26.24 0.04 1.11
C LYS A 262 -27.15 1.13 0.53
N ARG A 263 -26.68 2.38 0.51
CA ARG A 263 -27.45 3.53 -0.01
C ARG A 263 -27.78 3.34 -1.50
N LYS A 264 -28.94 3.83 -1.93
CA LYS A 264 -29.45 3.63 -3.31
C LYS A 264 -28.55 4.27 -4.37
N ASP A 265 -27.96 5.42 -4.05
CA ASP A 265 -26.97 6.13 -4.85
C ASP A 265 -25.68 5.30 -5.04
N TRP A 266 -25.18 4.62 -4.02
CA TRP A 266 -23.93 3.84 -4.11
C TRP A 266 -24.04 2.49 -4.82
N LYS A 267 -25.24 2.10 -5.27
CA LYS A 267 -25.46 0.86 -6.03
C LYS A 267 -24.78 0.88 -7.41
N THR A 268 -24.59 2.05 -8.00
CA THR A 268 -24.00 2.23 -9.34
C THR A 268 -22.63 2.91 -9.26
N MET A 269 -21.79 2.70 -10.28
CA MET A 269 -20.52 3.40 -10.43
C MET A 269 -20.73 4.92 -10.39
N LEU A 270 -21.62 5.44 -11.24
CA LEU A 270 -21.90 6.88 -11.35
C LEU A 270 -22.37 7.48 -10.02
N GLY A 271 -23.23 6.79 -9.28
CA GLY A 271 -23.68 7.32 -7.99
C GLY A 271 -22.60 7.29 -6.90
N ARG A 272 -21.63 6.36 -6.93
CA ARG A 272 -20.44 6.43 -6.06
C ARG A 272 -19.48 7.58 -6.43
N MET A 273 -19.47 7.98 -7.70
CA MET A 273 -18.83 9.21 -8.17
C MET A 273 -19.65 10.47 -7.84
N GLY A 274 -20.80 10.35 -7.16
CA GLY A 274 -21.71 11.47 -6.92
C GLY A 274 -22.35 12.08 -8.17
N ARG A 275 -22.33 11.37 -9.30
CA ARG A 275 -23.01 11.77 -10.53
C ARG A 275 -24.48 11.37 -10.48
N LYS A 276 -25.36 12.23 -11.00
CA LYS A 276 -26.79 11.90 -11.16
C LYS A 276 -26.94 10.66 -12.06
N THR A 277 -27.73 9.69 -11.62
CA THR A 277 -28.09 8.51 -12.41
C THR A 277 -28.90 8.98 -13.63
N GLY A 278 -28.32 8.89 -14.83
CA GLY A 278 -28.91 9.37 -16.08
C GLY A 278 -28.22 10.58 -16.73
N ALA A 279 -27.20 11.17 -16.08
CA ALA A 279 -26.36 12.17 -16.73
C ALA A 279 -25.52 11.51 -17.84
N ARG A 280 -25.77 11.88 -19.10
CA ARG A 280 -24.89 11.51 -20.22
C ARG A 280 -23.49 12.03 -19.90
N GLY A 281 -22.46 11.21 -20.15
CA GLY A 281 -21.06 11.65 -20.02
C GLY A 281 -20.80 12.91 -20.86
N PRO A 282 -19.71 13.65 -20.58
CA PRO A 282 -19.38 14.82 -21.38
C PRO A 282 -19.35 14.40 -22.85
N MET A 283 -20.13 15.09 -23.69
CA MET A 283 -19.96 14.97 -25.14
C MET A 283 -18.52 15.39 -25.43
N MET A 284 -17.71 14.45 -25.90
CA MET A 284 -16.41 14.77 -26.49
C MET A 284 -16.68 15.80 -27.59
N GLN A 285 -16.09 16.99 -27.43
CA GLN A 285 -15.90 17.94 -28.53
C GLN A 285 -14.67 17.52 -29.33
#